data_AF-A0A177C470-F1
#
_entry.id   AF-A0A177C470-F1
#
_cell.length_a   1.000
_cell.length_b   1.000
_cell.length_c   1.000
_cell.angle_alpha   90.00
_cell.angle_beta   90.00
_cell.angle_gamma   90.00
#
_symmetry.space_group_name_H-M   'P 1'
#
loop_
_entity.id
_entity.type
_entity.pdbx_description
1 polymer ?
#
loop_
_entity_poly.entity_id
_entity_poly.type
_entity_poly.pdbx_seq_one_letter_code
_entity_poly.pdbx_strand_id
1 'polypeptide(L)'
;MPAKHEQGAIDVKQKNVLHKPLARLSAPASSSKNLPSTVHAGFCTSGSPIAAILTASFLDFSSKQGLDLRGAGVKEGSRYCIDTALWKKAVDGGIKDVQVKLEASHEHKSSISESHLWNFLTETTSGMSSKD
;
A
#
# COMPACT_ATOMS: atom_id res chain seq x y z
N MET A 1 22.87 8.86 -12.21
CA MET A 1 21.43 8.52 -12.26
C MET A 1 21.28 7.01 -12.06
N PRO A 2 20.59 6.51 -11.02
CA PRO A 2 20.16 5.11 -11.00
C PRO A 2 18.63 5.01 -11.00
N ALA A 3 18.08 4.56 -12.13
CA ALA A 3 16.74 4.01 -12.23
C ALA A 3 16.72 2.66 -11.51
N LYS A 4 16.57 2.68 -10.18
CA LYS A 4 16.53 1.47 -9.37
C LYS A 4 15.09 0.94 -9.33
N HIS A 5 14.69 0.27 -10.40
CA HIS A 5 13.56 -0.66 -10.40
C HIS A 5 13.87 -1.78 -9.40
N GLU A 6 13.61 -1.55 -8.11
CA GLU A 6 13.77 -2.57 -7.07
C GLU A 6 12.53 -3.46 -6.94
N GLN A 7 12.02 -3.93 -8.09
CA GLN A 7 11.12 -5.09 -8.14
C GLN A 7 12.01 -6.33 -8.23
N GLY A 8 12.19 -7.07 -7.14
CA GLY A 8 13.03 -8.27 -7.25
C GLY A 8 13.21 -9.15 -6.03
N ALA A 9 12.45 -8.98 -4.96
CA ALA A 9 12.37 -10.01 -3.93
C ALA A 9 10.93 -10.49 -3.87
N ILE A 10 10.71 -11.77 -4.15
CA ILE A 10 9.41 -12.44 -4.06
C ILE A 10 9.52 -13.43 -2.90
N ASP A 11 8.61 -13.32 -1.95
CA ASP A 11 8.47 -14.33 -0.91
C ASP A 11 7.55 -15.44 -1.42
N VAL A 12 8.14 -16.61 -1.68
CA VAL A 12 7.40 -17.78 -2.19
C VAL A 12 6.63 -18.53 -1.10
N LYS A 13 6.85 -18.20 0.18
CA LYS A 13 6.13 -18.80 1.30
C LYS A 13 4.80 -18.09 1.57
N GLN A 14 4.74 -16.78 1.28
CA GLN A 14 3.53 -15.97 1.38
C GLN A 14 2.90 -15.73 0.01
N LYS A 15 1.57 -15.74 -0.05
CA LYS A 15 0.85 -15.42 -1.28
C LYS A 15 0.27 -14.01 -1.19
N ASN A 16 0.15 -13.38 -2.35
CA ASN A 16 -0.60 -12.15 -2.53
C ASN A 16 -2.08 -12.46 -2.82
N VAL A 17 -2.87 -11.41 -2.92
CA VAL A 17 -4.31 -11.46 -3.23
C VAL A 17 -4.61 -12.18 -4.55
N LEU A 18 -3.65 -12.22 -5.47
CA LEU A 18 -3.75 -12.94 -6.76
C LEU A 18 -3.33 -14.41 -6.65
N HIS A 19 -3.16 -14.95 -5.44
CA HIS A 19 -2.63 -16.29 -5.15
C HIS A 19 -1.23 -16.54 -5.75
N LYS A 20 -0.49 -15.48 -6.06
CA LYS A 20 0.89 -15.52 -6.58
C LYS A 20 1.90 -15.25 -5.46
N PRO A 21 3.20 -15.56 -5.64
CA PRO A 21 4.24 -15.23 -4.66
C PRO A 21 4.21 -13.74 -4.30
N LEU A 22 4.30 -13.43 -3.00
CA LEU A 22 4.21 -12.05 -2.51
C LEU A 22 5.40 -11.24 -3.02
N ALA A 23 5.14 -10.24 -3.86
CA ALA A 23 6.18 -9.35 -4.33
C ALA A 23 6.56 -8.35 -3.24
N ARG A 24 7.86 -8.05 -3.10
CA ARG A 24 8.35 -7.00 -2.22
C ARG A 24 8.00 -5.64 -2.80
N LEU A 25 7.34 -4.81 -1.98
CA LEU A 25 6.91 -3.48 -2.38
C LEU A 25 8.07 -2.46 -2.43
N SER A 26 8.94 -2.51 -1.42
CA SER A 26 10.12 -1.64 -1.24
C SER A 26 11.21 -2.35 -0.44
N ALA A 27 12.47 -1.90 -0.56
CA ALA A 27 13.52 -2.32 0.39
C ALA A 27 13.11 -1.98 1.83
N PRO A 28 13.35 -2.87 2.81
CA PRO A 28 13.12 -2.59 4.23
C PRO A 28 13.96 -1.41 4.74
N ALA A 29 15.09 -1.10 4.07
CA ALA A 29 15.90 0.09 4.33
C ALA A 29 15.15 1.41 4.06
N SER A 30 14.02 1.37 3.34
CA SER A 30 13.16 2.54 3.09
C SER A 30 12.18 2.79 4.24
N SER A 31 12.10 1.89 5.23
CA SER A 31 11.23 2.05 6.38
C SER A 31 11.90 2.96 7.41
N SER A 32 11.33 4.14 7.66
CA SER A 32 11.81 5.02 8.72
C SER A 32 11.42 4.45 10.09
N LYS A 33 12.30 4.56 11.09
CA LYS A 33 12.04 4.09 12.47
C LYS A 33 10.91 4.85 13.18
N ASN A 34 10.52 6.00 12.63
CA ASN A 34 9.49 6.87 13.20
C ASN A 34 8.09 6.62 12.62
N LEU A 35 7.93 5.59 11.77
CA LEU A 35 6.60 5.22 11.28
C LEU A 35 5.84 4.41 12.33
N PRO A 36 4.51 4.57 12.38
CA PRO A 36 3.64 3.71 13.17
C PRO A 36 3.70 2.27 12.64
N SER A 37 3.44 1.29 13.51
CA SER A 37 3.42 -0.14 13.15
C SER A 37 2.37 -0.50 12.09
N THR A 38 1.43 0.40 11.81
CA THR A 38 0.39 0.29 10.78
C THR A 38 0.84 0.72 9.38
N VAL A 39 2.03 1.33 9.26
CA VAL A 39 2.61 1.76 7.98
C VAL A 39 4.07 1.37 7.92
N HIS A 40 4.45 0.48 6.99
CA HIS A 40 5.82 0.02 6.89
C HIS A 40 6.24 -0.31 5.46
N ALA A 41 7.53 -0.21 5.16
CA ALA A 41 8.10 -0.65 3.89
C ALA A 41 8.49 -2.13 3.97
N GLY A 42 8.58 -2.80 2.81
CA GLY A 42 8.97 -4.21 2.73
C GLY A 42 7.88 -5.10 2.15
N PHE A 43 7.66 -6.22 2.82
CA PHE A 43 6.58 -7.17 2.52
C PHE A 43 5.35 -6.79 3.31
N CYS A 44 4.20 -6.68 2.65
CA CYS A 44 2.96 -6.38 3.35
C CYS A 44 2.54 -7.57 4.21
N THR A 45 1.85 -7.28 5.32
CA THR A 45 1.43 -8.27 6.32
C THR A 45 -0.07 -8.20 6.54
N SER A 46 -0.63 -9.12 7.33
CA SER A 46 -2.07 -9.14 7.64
C SER A 46 -2.60 -7.82 8.23
N GLY A 47 -1.80 -7.13 9.05
CA GLY A 47 -2.21 -5.84 9.66
C GLY A 47 -1.95 -4.62 8.77
N SER A 48 -1.26 -4.79 7.66
CA SER A 48 -1.04 -3.74 6.65
C SER A 48 -0.99 -4.40 5.27
N PRO A 49 -2.11 -4.97 4.81
CA PRO A 49 -2.07 -5.87 3.66
C PRO A 49 -2.05 -5.12 2.33
N ILE A 50 -2.34 -3.82 2.33
CA ILE A 50 -2.43 -3.01 1.10
C ILE A 50 -1.08 -2.40 0.80
N ALA A 51 -0.50 -2.81 -0.32
CA ALA A 51 0.69 -2.18 -0.89
C ALA A 51 0.32 -0.90 -1.64
N ALA A 52 0.46 0.26 -1.00
CA ALA A 52 0.09 1.55 -1.58
C ALA A 52 1.32 2.42 -1.90
N ILE A 53 1.20 3.21 -2.95
CA ILE A 53 2.11 4.30 -3.28
C ILE A 53 1.51 5.56 -2.68
N LEU A 54 2.21 6.13 -1.71
CA LEU A 54 1.74 7.29 -0.98
C LEU A 54 1.99 8.55 -1.82
N THR A 55 0.92 9.26 -2.18
CA THR A 55 1.01 10.51 -2.94
C THR A 55 0.89 11.72 -2.02
N ALA A 56 1.25 12.91 -2.51
CA ALA A 56 1.24 14.12 -1.68
C ALA A 56 -0.13 14.36 -1.01
N SER A 57 -1.22 14.11 -1.73
CA SER A 57 -2.60 14.21 -1.22
C SER A 57 -2.88 13.22 -0.10
N PHE A 58 -2.35 11.99 -0.20
CA PHE A 58 -2.46 11.01 0.88
C PHE A 58 -1.66 11.41 2.12
N LEU A 59 -0.47 11.98 1.94
CA LEU A 59 0.35 12.45 3.05
C LEU A 59 -0.33 13.59 3.81
N ASP A 60 -0.96 14.54 3.09
CA ASP A 60 -1.78 15.60 3.69
C ASP A 60 -2.99 15.04 4.44
N PHE A 61 -3.73 14.11 3.81
CA PHE A 61 -4.86 13.43 4.44
C PHE A 61 -4.44 12.67 5.71
N SER A 62 -3.36 11.91 5.63
CA SER A 62 -2.80 11.15 6.76
C SER A 62 -2.41 12.10 7.90
N SER A 63 -1.75 13.22 7.59
CA SER A 63 -1.40 14.24 8.59
C SER A 63 -2.66 14.80 9.28
N LYS A 64 -3.73 15.06 8.52
CA LYS A 64 -5.04 15.48 9.07
C LYS A 64 -5.71 14.42 9.95
N GLN A 65 -5.48 13.14 9.69
CA GLN A 65 -5.93 12.03 10.54
C GLN A 65 -5.06 11.83 11.80
N GLY A 66 -4.04 12.66 12.00
CA GLY A 66 -3.09 12.55 13.13
C GLY A 66 -1.92 11.59 12.86
N LEU A 67 -1.74 11.16 11.61
CA LEU A 67 -0.66 10.28 11.17
C LEU A 67 0.30 11.07 10.27
N ASP A 68 1.24 11.79 10.88
CA ASP A 68 2.20 12.61 10.14
C ASP A 68 3.33 11.78 9.50
N LEU A 69 3.00 11.14 8.37
CA LEU A 69 3.95 10.32 7.61
C LEU A 69 5.09 11.17 7.04
N ARG A 70 4.80 12.42 6.68
CA ARG A 70 5.77 13.34 6.08
C ARG A 70 6.89 13.70 7.07
N GLY A 71 6.55 13.98 8.34
CA GLY A 71 7.51 14.17 9.41
C GLY A 71 8.25 12.89 9.80
N ALA A 72 7.67 11.72 9.56
CA ALA A 72 8.38 10.44 9.70
C ALA A 72 9.43 10.20 8.59
N GLY A 73 9.52 11.07 7.58
CA GLY A 73 10.47 10.95 6.46
C GLY A 73 9.90 10.22 5.24
N VAL A 74 8.59 9.98 5.20
CA VAL A 74 7.90 9.46 4.02
C VAL A 74 7.77 10.56 2.98
N LYS A 75 8.15 10.25 1.75
CA LYS A 75 8.02 11.16 0.60
C LYS A 75 6.89 10.73 -0.33
N GLU A 76 6.36 11.67 -1.08
CA GLU A 76 5.45 11.35 -2.19
C GLU A 76 6.11 10.37 -3.18
N GLY A 77 5.32 9.44 -3.73
CA GLY A 77 5.79 8.36 -4.60
C GLY A 77 6.47 7.20 -3.84
N SER A 78 6.59 7.29 -2.52
CA SER A 78 7.15 6.20 -1.72
C SER A 78 6.14 5.08 -1.53
N ARG A 79 6.63 3.84 -1.55
CA ARG A 79 5.79 2.64 -1.52
C ARG A 79 5.81 2.04 -0.12
N TYR A 80 4.67 2.03 0.54
CA TYR A 80 4.48 1.54 1.89
C TYR A 80 3.24 0.65 1.97
N CYS A 81 3.32 -0.34 2.83
CA CYS A 81 2.20 -1.17 3.22
C CYS A 81 1.37 -0.39 4.24
N ILE A 82 0.07 -0.27 3.99
CA ILE A 82 -0.88 0.44 4.85
C ILE A 82 -2.04 -0.48 5.24
N ASP A 83 -2.69 -0.15 6.34
CA ASP A 83 -3.92 -0.80 6.78
C ASP A 83 -5.10 -0.49 5.84
N THR A 84 -5.98 -1.48 5.69
CA THR A 84 -7.18 -1.39 4.86
C THR A 84 -8.13 -0.27 5.31
N ALA A 85 -8.28 -0.05 6.62
CA ALA A 85 -9.13 1.01 7.13
C ALA A 85 -8.56 2.39 6.83
N LEU A 86 -7.24 2.57 6.90
CA LEU A 86 -6.58 3.83 6.54
C LEU A 86 -6.74 4.14 5.05
N TRP A 87 -6.51 3.15 4.19
CA TRP A 87 -6.74 3.28 2.76
C TRP A 87 -8.19 3.66 2.46
N LYS A 88 -9.14 2.93 3.05
CA LYS A 88 -10.58 3.18 2.85
C LYS A 88 -10.95 4.59 3.27
N LYS A 89 -10.47 5.06 4.43
CA LYS A 89 -10.66 6.43 4.90
C LYS A 89 -10.12 7.46 3.91
N ALA A 90 -8.95 7.21 3.31
CA ALA A 90 -8.39 8.11 2.32
C ALA A 90 -9.28 8.16 1.07
N VAL A 91 -9.74 7.01 0.55
CA VAL A 91 -10.62 6.97 -0.63
C VAL A 91 -11.98 7.61 -0.33
N ASP A 92 -12.56 7.35 0.84
CA ASP A 92 -13.80 7.96 1.32
C ASP A 92 -13.63 9.49 1.49
N GLY A 93 -12.47 9.93 1.95
CA GLY A 93 -12.03 11.32 1.98
C GLY A 93 -11.73 11.93 0.60
N GLY A 94 -11.97 11.20 -0.49
CA GLY A 94 -11.79 11.67 -1.86
C GLY A 94 -10.38 11.50 -2.43
N ILE A 95 -9.47 10.83 -1.74
CA ILE A 95 -8.12 10.55 -2.21
C ILE A 95 -8.12 9.31 -3.11
N LYS A 96 -8.26 9.54 -4.42
CA LYS A 96 -8.32 8.48 -5.45
C LYS A 96 -7.00 8.23 -6.15
N ASP A 97 -6.01 9.08 -5.90
CA ASP A 97 -4.69 9.08 -6.54
C ASP A 97 -3.71 8.05 -5.91
N VAL A 98 -4.15 7.33 -4.88
CA VAL A 98 -3.34 6.29 -4.24
C VAL A 98 -3.25 5.08 -5.16
N GLN A 99 -2.08 4.85 -5.74
CA GLN A 99 -1.85 3.67 -6.55
C GLN A 99 -1.61 2.45 -5.65
N VAL A 100 -2.42 1.40 -5.82
CA VAL A 100 -2.26 0.14 -5.08
C VAL A 100 -1.66 -0.94 -5.98
N LYS A 101 -0.66 -1.65 -5.48
CA LYS A 101 -0.01 -2.77 -6.16
C LYS A 101 -0.48 -4.11 -5.61
N LEU A 102 -1.51 -4.68 -6.24
CA LEU A 102 -2.10 -5.98 -5.86
C LEU A 102 -1.08 -7.13 -5.76
N GLU A 103 -0.02 -7.11 -6.58
CA GLU A 103 1.03 -8.15 -6.57
C GLU A 103 1.88 -8.14 -5.30
N ALA A 104 1.98 -6.98 -4.63
CA ALA A 104 2.73 -6.80 -3.39
C ALA A 104 1.81 -6.73 -2.16
N SER A 105 0.49 -6.69 -2.38
CA SER A 105 -0.50 -6.75 -1.32
C SER A 105 -0.61 -8.18 -0.76
N HIS A 106 -0.60 -8.31 0.55
CA HIS A 106 -0.67 -9.62 1.22
C HIS A 106 -2.07 -10.22 1.07
N GLU A 107 -2.17 -11.55 0.92
CA GLU A 107 -3.48 -12.21 0.98
C GLU A 107 -4.04 -12.03 2.40
N HIS A 108 -4.99 -11.10 2.54
CA HIS A 108 -5.65 -10.95 3.82
C HIS A 108 -6.77 -11.99 3.91
N LYS A 109 -6.50 -13.06 4.65
CA LYS A 109 -7.46 -14.13 4.92
C LYS A 109 -8.42 -13.69 6.03
N SER A 110 -9.27 -12.70 5.76
CA SER A 110 -10.16 -12.20 6.80
C SER A 110 -11.53 -11.84 6.23
N SER A 111 -12.55 -12.43 6.88
CA SER A 111 -13.98 -12.13 6.96
C SER A 111 -14.70 -11.57 5.72
N ILE A 112 -15.90 -12.09 5.45
CA ILE A 112 -16.80 -11.74 4.32
C ILE A 112 -16.97 -10.22 4.12
N SER A 113 -16.83 -9.41 5.17
CA SER A 113 -16.89 -7.93 5.09
C SER A 113 -15.69 -7.28 4.37
N GLU A 114 -14.52 -7.92 4.34
CA GLU A 114 -13.33 -7.41 3.64
C GLU A 114 -13.27 -7.83 2.17
N SER A 115 -14.03 -8.85 1.76
CA SER A 115 -14.17 -9.21 0.33
C SER A 115 -14.69 -8.05 -0.51
N HIS A 116 -15.64 -7.28 0.01
CA HIS A 116 -16.15 -6.08 -0.67
C HIS A 116 -15.07 -4.98 -0.79
N LEU A 117 -14.18 -4.87 0.20
CA LEU A 117 -13.07 -3.92 0.15
C LEU A 117 -12.05 -4.32 -0.89
N TRP A 118 -11.71 -5.61 -0.99
CA TRP A 118 -10.83 -6.11 -2.04
C TRP A 118 -11.44 -5.95 -3.42
N ASN A 119 -12.74 -6.22 -3.58
CA ASN A 119 -13.42 -6.00 -4.86
C ASN A 119 -13.40 -4.51 -5.26
N PHE A 120 -13.62 -3.61 -4.29
CA PHE A 120 -13.55 -2.17 -4.49
C PHE A 120 -12.11 -1.69 -4.78
N LEU A 121 -11.10 -2.26 -4.13
CA LEU A 121 -9.67 -2.04 -4.44
C LEU A 121 -9.33 -2.46 -5.87
N THR A 122 -9.78 -3.65 -6.28
CA THR A 122 -9.54 -4.14 -7.64
C THR A 122 -10.28 -3.30 -8.68
N GLU A 123 -11.48 -2.80 -8.38
CA GLU A 123 -12.25 -1.94 -9.27
C GLU A 123 -11.61 -0.55 -9.40
N THR A 124 -11.21 0.07 -8.29
CA THR A 124 -10.53 1.38 -8.28
C THR A 124 -9.17 1.34 -8.97
N THR A 125 -8.41 0.25 -8.81
CA THR A 125 -7.13 0.07 -9.52
C THR A 125 -7.32 -0.24 -11.01
N SER A 126 -8.32 -1.05 -11.38
CA SER A 126 -8.63 -1.36 -12.78
C SER A 126 -9.09 -0.11 -13.55
N GLY A 127 -9.80 0.81 -12.89
CA GLY A 127 -10.22 2.09 -13.49
C GLY A 127 -9.05 3.03 -13.86
N MET A 128 -7.89 2.90 -13.21
CA MET A 128 -6.69 3.71 -13.52
C MET A 128 -5.80 3.09 -14.61
N SER A 129 -6.06 1.85 -15.05
CA SER A 129 -5.32 1.17 -16.12
C SER A 129 -6.04 1.16 -17.47
N SER A 130 -6.99 2.07 -17.68
CA SER A 130 -7.62 2.34 -18.99
C SER A 130 -7.24 3.73 -19.48
N LYS A 131 -6.00 3.86 -19.94
CA LYS A 131 -5.62 4.90 -20.90
C LYS A 131 -4.43 4.42 -21.71
N ASP A 132 -4.78 3.74 -22.80
CA ASP A 132 -4.08 3.49 -24.07
C ASP A 132 -2.58 3.12 -24.03
#